data_AF-A0A7W0FRB7-F1
#
_entry.id   AF-A0A7W0FRB7-F1
#
_cell.length_a   1.000
_cell.length_b   1.000
_cell.length_c   1.000
_cell.angle_alpha   90.00
_cell.angle_beta   90.00
_cell.angle_gamma   90.00
#
_symmetry.space_group_name_H-M   'P 1'
#
loop_
_entity.id
_entity.type
_entity.pdbx_description
1 polymer ?
#
loop_
_entity_poly.entity_id
_entity_poly.type
_entity_poly.pdbx_seq_one_letter_code
_entity_poly.pdbx_strand_id
1 'polypeptide(L)'
;MTERYLHADPPTPRQVAAVIDAVEVAISTIDLPLDEVRTAVGVAGTVLTMAAMVLDLPAYDRDVVNQAQLPSSAVLDAVDEIVAMSVKQRRALPFMHPDRADVIGAGALVLGCVVRRLGLSELRASSHDILDGIAWSLA
;
A
#
# COMPACT_ATOMS: atom_id res chain seq x y z
N MET A 1 -0.44 5.96 11.41
CA MET A 1 0.20 4.65 11.74
C MET A 1 1.68 4.86 12.01
N THR A 2 2.39 5.55 11.11
CA THR A 2 3.80 5.94 11.27
C THR A 2 4.10 6.61 12.59
N GLU A 3 3.40 7.70 12.92
CA GLU A 3 3.64 8.53 14.10
C GLU A 3 3.35 7.80 15.42
N ARG A 4 2.53 6.74 15.37
CA ARG A 4 2.11 5.98 16.55
C ARG A 4 3.01 4.79 16.85
N TYR A 5 3.66 4.22 15.83
CA TYR A 5 4.36 2.93 15.97
C TYR A 5 5.79 2.93 15.38
N LEU A 6 6.05 3.66 14.29
CA LEU A 6 7.28 3.55 13.50
C LEU A 6 8.24 4.72 13.78
N HIS A 7 8.85 4.71 14.96
CA HIS A 7 9.76 5.79 15.40
C HIS A 7 11.24 5.58 14.99
N ALA A 8 11.61 4.38 14.55
CA ALA A 8 12.97 4.08 14.08
C ALA A 8 13.06 4.13 12.55
N ASP A 9 14.27 4.35 12.02
CA ASP A 9 14.54 4.42 10.59
C ASP A 9 15.74 3.55 10.18
N PRO A 10 15.54 2.38 9.53
CA PRO A 10 14.25 1.75 9.27
C PRO A 10 13.57 1.25 10.56
N PRO A 11 12.25 0.97 10.54
CA PRO A 11 11.54 0.44 11.69
C PRO A 11 12.12 -0.89 12.20
N THR A 12 12.10 -1.07 13.52
CA THR A 12 12.52 -2.34 14.13
C THR A 12 11.47 -3.44 13.91
N PRO A 13 11.84 -4.74 13.97
CA PRO A 13 10.89 -5.85 13.85
C PRO A 13 9.73 -5.75 14.84
N ARG A 14 9.98 -5.28 16.07
CA ARG A 14 8.95 -5.08 17.09
C ARG A 14 7.95 -3.98 16.70
N GLN A 15 8.41 -2.91 16.08
CA GLN A 15 7.54 -1.82 15.61
C GLN A 15 6.70 -2.26 14.42
N VAL A 16 7.29 -3.03 13.49
CA VAL A 16 6.56 -3.64 12.38
C VAL A 16 5.46 -4.57 12.90
N ALA A 17 5.79 -5.47 13.83
CA ALA A 17 4.80 -6.36 14.46
C ALA A 17 3.67 -5.57 15.13
N ALA A 18 3.99 -4.49 15.87
CA ALA A 18 2.97 -3.66 16.51
C ALA A 18 2.00 -2.99 15.54
N VAL A 19 2.46 -2.60 14.33
CA VAL A 19 1.56 -2.10 13.28
C VAL A 19 0.69 -3.23 12.74
N ILE A 20 1.27 -4.39 12.45
CA ILE A 20 0.53 -5.56 11.94
C ILE A 20 -0.57 -5.94 12.93
N ASP A 21 -0.24 -6.13 14.21
CA ASP A 21 -1.21 -6.47 15.26
C ASP A 21 -2.35 -5.44 15.33
N ALA A 22 -2.02 -4.14 15.29
CA ALA A 22 -3.03 -3.08 15.33
C ALA A 22 -3.95 -3.08 14.11
N VAL A 23 -3.41 -3.38 12.93
CA VAL A 23 -4.18 -3.46 11.68
C VAL A 23 -5.05 -4.72 11.67
N GLU A 24 -4.52 -5.87 12.11
CA GLU A 24 -5.29 -7.11 12.21
C GLU A 24 -6.46 -6.98 13.19
N VAL A 25 -6.24 -6.35 14.34
CA VAL A 25 -7.33 -6.00 15.26
C VAL A 25 -8.37 -5.14 14.56
N ALA A 26 -7.97 -4.08 13.84
CA ALA A 26 -8.91 -3.23 13.11
C ALA A 26 -9.69 -4.03 12.05
N ILE A 27 -9.01 -4.85 11.26
CA ILE A 27 -9.63 -5.72 10.24
C ILE A 27 -10.64 -6.70 10.88
N SER A 28 -10.33 -7.26 12.06
CA SER A 28 -11.22 -8.19 12.76
C SER A 28 -12.54 -7.57 13.20
N THR A 29 -12.63 -6.23 13.26
CA THR A 29 -13.86 -5.51 13.61
C THR A 29 -14.76 -5.20 12.41
N ILE A 30 -14.31 -5.52 11.19
CA ILE A 30 -15.07 -5.25 9.96
C ILE A 30 -16.18 -6.30 9.81
N ASP A 31 -17.44 -5.83 9.84
CA ASP A 31 -18.63 -6.65 9.57
C ASP A 31 -19.00 -6.60 8.08
N LEU A 32 -18.13 -7.18 7.23
CA LEU A 32 -18.35 -7.34 5.80
C LEU A 32 -17.97 -8.77 5.39
N PRO A 33 -18.64 -9.35 4.37
CA PRO A 33 -18.33 -10.69 3.87
C PRO A 33 -17.04 -10.69 3.03
N LEU A 34 -15.89 -10.44 3.68
CA LEU A 34 -14.59 -10.34 3.00
C LEU A 34 -14.19 -11.63 2.27
N ASP A 35 -14.71 -12.78 2.71
CA ASP A 35 -14.45 -14.09 2.10
C ASP A 35 -15.23 -14.31 0.79
N GLU A 36 -16.23 -13.47 0.49
CA GLU A 36 -16.97 -13.49 -0.77
C GLU A 36 -16.35 -12.57 -1.84
N VAL A 37 -15.35 -11.76 -1.47
CA VAL A 37 -14.70 -10.82 -2.39
C VAL A 37 -13.97 -11.60 -3.48
N ARG A 38 -14.20 -11.20 -4.74
CA ARG A 38 -13.56 -11.80 -5.93
C ARG A 38 -12.54 -10.90 -6.60
N THR A 39 -12.57 -9.61 -6.29
CA THR A 39 -11.73 -8.60 -6.91
C THR A 39 -11.42 -7.52 -5.90
N ALA A 40 -10.13 -7.19 -5.77
CA ALA A 40 -9.67 -6.07 -4.97
C ALA A 40 -9.17 -4.96 -5.89
N VAL A 41 -9.71 -3.75 -5.71
CA VAL A 41 -9.21 -2.53 -6.36
C VAL A 41 -8.65 -1.62 -5.28
N GLY A 42 -7.33 -1.47 -5.26
CA GLY A 42 -6.63 -0.55 -4.40
C GLY A 42 -6.55 0.84 -5.03
N VAL A 43 -6.83 1.87 -4.24
CA VAL A 43 -6.80 3.27 -4.67
C VAL A 43 -5.84 4.08 -3.82
N ALA A 44 -5.71 5.37 -4.16
CA ALA A 44 -4.95 6.35 -3.43
C ALA A 44 -3.43 6.08 -3.40
N GLY A 45 -2.74 6.95 -2.67
CA GLY A 45 -1.31 7.13 -2.81
C GLY A 45 -0.44 5.92 -2.55
N THR A 46 -0.69 5.20 -1.46
CA THR A 46 0.09 4.02 -1.08
C THR A 46 0.03 2.95 -2.16
N VAL A 47 -1.18 2.62 -2.64
CA VAL A 47 -1.34 1.56 -3.66
C VAL A 47 -0.61 1.95 -4.94
N LEU A 48 -0.74 3.19 -5.41
CA LEU A 48 -0.07 3.64 -6.63
C LEU A 48 1.45 3.65 -6.51
N THR A 49 1.99 4.02 -5.34
CA THR A 49 3.44 3.95 -5.09
C THR A 49 3.94 2.51 -5.01
N MET A 50 3.18 1.60 -4.37
CA MET A 50 3.52 0.17 -4.36
C MET A 50 3.40 -0.46 -5.73
N ALA A 51 2.44 -0.03 -6.56
CA ALA A 51 2.32 -0.45 -7.95
C ALA A 51 3.57 -0.07 -8.76
N ALA A 52 4.03 1.18 -8.62
CA ALA A 52 5.25 1.63 -9.28
C ALA A 52 6.50 0.83 -8.84
N MET A 53 6.56 0.41 -7.57
CA MET A 53 7.62 -0.43 -7.04
C MET A 53 7.56 -1.85 -7.61
N VAL A 54 6.39 -2.50 -7.60
CA VAL A 54 6.20 -3.84 -8.16
C VAL A 54 6.52 -3.89 -9.67
N LEU A 55 6.24 -2.80 -10.38
CA LEU A 55 6.51 -2.66 -11.80
C LEU A 55 7.93 -2.16 -12.12
N ASP A 56 8.76 -1.91 -11.09
CA ASP A 56 10.14 -1.40 -11.20
C ASP A 56 10.25 -0.16 -12.12
N LEU A 57 9.38 0.83 -11.91
CA LEU A 57 9.32 1.98 -12.82
C LEU A 57 10.53 2.92 -12.64
N PRO A 58 11.11 3.44 -13.74
CA PRO A 58 12.23 4.37 -13.66
C PRO A 58 11.81 5.81 -13.28
N ALA A 59 10.52 6.07 -13.17
CA ALA A 59 9.87 7.29 -12.69
C ALA A 59 8.38 6.98 -12.44
N TYR A 60 7.67 7.83 -11.70
CA TYR A 60 6.22 7.67 -11.56
C TYR A 60 5.50 7.93 -12.90
N ASP A 61 4.74 6.95 -13.38
CA ASP A 61 3.93 7.05 -14.59
C ASP A 61 2.49 6.61 -14.27
N ARG A 62 1.55 7.57 -14.32
CA ARG A 62 0.13 7.34 -14.01
C ARG A 62 -0.51 6.33 -14.96
N ASP A 63 -0.18 6.40 -16.24
CA ASP A 63 -0.84 5.60 -17.28
C ASP A 63 -0.41 4.14 -17.17
N VAL A 64 0.80 3.89 -16.70
CA VAL A 64 1.32 2.54 -16.44
C VAL A 64 0.74 1.95 -15.14
N VAL A 65 0.66 2.73 -14.05
CA VAL A 65 0.15 2.22 -12.76
C VAL A 65 -1.37 2.07 -12.74
N ASN A 66 -2.10 2.90 -13.49
CA ASN A 66 -3.56 2.85 -13.49
C ASN A 66 -4.08 1.56 -14.13
N GLN A 67 -4.97 0.86 -13.45
CA GLN A 67 -5.51 -0.44 -13.85
C GLN A 67 -4.47 -1.58 -13.91
N ALA A 68 -3.24 -1.36 -13.42
CA ALA A 68 -2.24 -2.42 -13.32
C ALA A 68 -2.76 -3.56 -12.43
N GLN A 69 -2.56 -4.80 -12.89
CA GLN A 69 -2.87 -6.02 -12.15
C GLN A 69 -1.57 -6.50 -11.51
N LEU A 70 -1.54 -6.48 -10.18
CA LEU A 70 -0.33 -6.75 -9.40
C LEU A 70 -0.52 -8.12 -8.72
N PRO A 71 0.39 -9.09 -8.95
CA PRO A 71 0.36 -10.34 -8.20
C PRO A 71 0.48 -10.06 -6.70
N SER A 72 -0.40 -10.65 -5.89
CA SER A 72 -0.40 -10.43 -4.43
C SER A 72 0.95 -10.78 -3.80
N SER A 73 1.63 -11.83 -4.29
CA SER A 73 2.98 -12.17 -3.84
C SER A 73 3.98 -11.04 -4.07
N ALA A 74 3.99 -10.45 -5.27
CA ALA A 74 4.89 -9.34 -5.61
C ALA A 74 4.58 -8.08 -4.78
N VAL A 75 3.30 -7.82 -4.49
CA VAL A 75 2.91 -6.74 -3.57
C VAL A 75 3.47 -6.99 -2.17
N LEU A 76 3.37 -8.22 -1.65
CA LEU A 76 3.89 -8.57 -0.32
C LEU A 76 5.42 -8.49 -0.26
N ASP A 77 6.11 -8.95 -1.29
CA ASP A 77 7.58 -8.83 -1.41
C ASP A 77 7.99 -7.34 -1.40
N ALA A 78 7.29 -6.50 -2.17
CA ALA A 78 7.54 -5.06 -2.20
C ALA A 78 7.25 -4.39 -0.84
N VAL A 79 6.25 -4.85 -0.09
CA VAL A 79 5.97 -4.38 1.28
C VAL A 79 7.17 -4.67 2.20
N ASP A 80 7.70 -5.89 2.16
CA ASP A 80 8.83 -6.28 3.00
C ASP A 80 10.09 -5.46 2.64
N GLU A 81 10.34 -5.26 1.34
CA GLU A 81 11.45 -4.44 0.85
C GLU A 81 11.33 -2.97 1.29
N ILE A 82 10.19 -2.31 1.05
CA ILE A 82 10.04 -0.88 1.34
C ILE A 82 10.07 -0.60 2.84
N VAL A 83 9.59 -1.54 3.67
CA VAL A 83 9.63 -1.43 5.13
C VAL A 83 11.06 -1.55 5.64
N ALA A 84 11.90 -2.39 5.03
CA ALA A 84 13.31 -2.54 5.38
C ALA A 84 14.19 -1.35 4.96
N MET A 85 13.73 -0.51 4.01
CA MET A 85 14.44 0.68 3.60
C MET A 85 14.37 1.81 4.64
N SER A 86 15.47 2.53 4.80
CA SER A 86 15.48 3.84 5.47
C SER A 86 14.72 4.89 4.66
N VAL A 87 14.27 5.97 5.30
CA VAL A 87 13.65 7.13 4.63
C VAL A 87 14.58 7.68 3.54
N LYS A 88 15.90 7.72 3.80
CA LYS A 88 16.88 8.15 2.80
C LYS A 88 16.87 7.26 1.55
N GLN A 89 16.80 5.94 1.72
CA GLN A 89 16.72 5.00 0.59
C GLN A 89 15.38 5.14 -0.16
N ARG A 90 14.26 5.26 0.56
CA ARG A 90 12.94 5.47 -0.05
C ARG A 90 12.90 6.76 -0.89
N ARG A 91 13.48 7.85 -0.39
CA ARG A 91 13.59 9.13 -1.15
C ARG A 91 14.44 9.01 -2.42
N ALA A 92 15.32 8.01 -2.51
CA ALA A 92 16.12 7.77 -3.70
C ALA A 92 15.39 6.93 -4.76
N LEU A 93 14.23 6.34 -4.44
CA LEU A 93 13.42 5.64 -5.42
C LEU A 93 12.84 6.66 -6.42
N PRO A 94 12.97 6.43 -7.74
CA PRO A 94 12.67 7.45 -8.74
C PRO A 94 11.18 7.77 -8.88
N PHE A 95 10.30 6.86 -8.45
CA PHE A 95 8.84 7.05 -8.43
C PHE A 95 8.31 7.57 -7.09
N MET A 96 9.15 7.74 -6.07
CA MET A 96 8.73 8.16 -4.74
C MET A 96 8.46 9.66 -4.69
N HIS A 97 7.23 10.05 -4.31
CA HIS A 97 6.98 11.43 -3.95
C HIS A 97 7.73 11.77 -2.64
N PRO A 98 8.53 12.86 -2.58
CA PRO A 98 9.38 13.17 -1.42
C PRO A 98 8.63 13.19 -0.09
N ASP A 99 7.43 13.76 -0.08
CA ASP A 99 6.55 13.89 1.10
C ASP A 99 5.87 12.58 1.54
N ARG A 100 6.14 11.48 0.85
CA ARG A 100 5.62 10.15 1.23
C ARG A 100 6.66 9.21 1.79
N ALA A 101 7.94 9.51 1.62
CA ALA A 101 9.02 8.56 1.93
C ALA A 101 9.09 8.19 3.43
N ASP A 102 8.68 9.11 4.30
CA ASP A 102 8.59 8.93 5.74
C ASP A 102 7.39 8.08 6.17
N VAL A 103 6.26 8.17 5.46
CA VAL A 103 5.01 7.49 5.84
C VAL A 103 4.69 6.22 5.05
N ILE A 104 5.31 6.01 3.89
CA ILE A 104 4.94 4.94 2.97
C ILE A 104 5.06 3.55 3.59
N GLY A 105 6.04 3.32 4.46
CA GLY A 105 6.23 2.02 5.13
C GLY A 105 5.03 1.60 5.97
N ALA A 106 4.40 2.53 6.70
CA ALA A 106 3.19 2.21 7.47
C ALA A 106 2.00 1.90 6.57
N GLY A 107 1.85 2.65 5.46
CA GLY A 107 0.83 2.38 4.46
C GLY A 107 1.03 1.02 3.80
N ALA A 108 2.27 0.66 3.47
CA ALA A 108 2.64 -0.63 2.89
C ALA A 108 2.27 -1.79 3.83
N LEU A 109 2.52 -1.66 5.14
CA LEU A 109 2.09 -2.67 6.12
C LEU A 109 0.57 -2.84 6.17
N VAL A 110 -0.19 -1.74 6.13
CA VAL A 110 -1.67 -1.79 6.06
C VAL A 110 -2.10 -2.53 4.80
N LEU A 111 -1.53 -2.17 3.64
CA LEU A 111 -1.82 -2.83 2.38
C LEU A 111 -1.51 -4.33 2.44
N GLY A 112 -0.35 -4.71 2.96
CA GLY A 112 0.05 -6.11 3.11
C GLY A 112 -0.90 -6.91 3.99
N CYS A 113 -1.39 -6.33 5.10
CA CYS A 113 -2.40 -6.99 5.95
C CYS A 113 -3.73 -7.19 5.21
N VAL A 114 -4.19 -6.19 4.46
CA VAL A 114 -5.43 -6.28 3.65
C VAL A 114 -5.28 -7.33 2.54
N VAL A 115 -4.16 -7.32 1.80
CA VAL A 115 -3.88 -8.32 0.76
C VAL A 115 -3.88 -9.73 1.33
N ARG A 116 -3.21 -9.95 2.48
CA ARG A 116 -3.22 -11.25 3.18
C ARG A 116 -4.64 -11.64 3.63
N ARG A 117 -5.42 -10.71 4.17
CA ARG A 117 -6.80 -10.98 4.64
C ARG A 117 -7.73 -11.39 3.50
N LEU A 118 -7.61 -10.76 2.34
CA LEU A 118 -8.47 -11.04 1.19
C LEU A 118 -8.11 -12.36 0.49
N GLY A 119 -6.85 -12.80 0.59
CA GLY A 119 -6.41 -14.10 0.04
C GLY A 119 -6.51 -14.21 -1.49
N LEU A 120 -6.69 -13.10 -2.19
CA LEU A 120 -6.76 -13.07 -3.66
C LEU A 120 -5.37 -13.20 -4.27
N SER A 121 -5.29 -13.75 -5.48
CA SER A 121 -4.04 -13.88 -6.23
C SER A 121 -3.49 -12.56 -6.75
N GLU A 122 -4.33 -11.53 -6.87
CA GLU A 122 -3.97 -10.24 -7.43
C GLU A 122 -4.73 -9.07 -6.80
N LEU A 123 -4.12 -7.89 -6.91
CA LEU A 123 -4.68 -6.58 -6.59
C LEU A 123 -4.65 -5.71 -7.84
N ARG A 124 -5.76 -5.05 -8.16
CA ARG A 124 -5.79 -4.03 -9.21
C ARG A 124 -5.55 -2.64 -8.62
N ALA A 125 -4.63 -1.87 -9.19
CA ALA A 125 -4.44 -0.47 -8.81
C ALA A 125 -5.38 0.46 -9.61
N SER A 126 -5.88 1.52 -8.99
CA SER A 126 -6.67 2.55 -9.68
C SER A 126 -6.24 3.95 -9.23
N SER A 127 -6.01 4.82 -10.22
CA SER A 127 -5.74 6.24 -9.99
C SER A 127 -7.00 7.10 -9.93
N HIS A 128 -8.18 6.49 -10.12
CA HIS A 128 -9.47 7.12 -9.87
C HIS A 128 -9.93 6.73 -8.47
N ASP A 129 -10.24 7.73 -7.65
CA ASP A 129 -10.60 7.54 -6.25
C ASP A 129 -11.77 8.45 -5.82
N ILE A 130 -11.80 8.83 -4.53
CA ILE A 130 -12.84 9.68 -3.95
C ILE A 130 -13.03 10.99 -4.70
N LEU A 131 -11.96 11.62 -5.22
CA LEU A 131 -12.06 12.91 -5.91
C LEU A 131 -12.84 12.75 -7.23
N ASP A 132 -12.49 11.74 -8.02
CA ASP A 132 -13.17 11.43 -9.27
C ASP A 132 -14.62 10.99 -9.04
N GLY A 133 -14.85 10.19 -7.99
CA GLY A 133 -16.19 9.77 -7.58
C GLY A 133 -17.10 10.94 -7.21
N ILE A 134 -16.57 11.94 -6.47
CA ILE A 134 -17.32 13.15 -6.15
C ILE A 134 -17.62 13.94 -7.42
N ALA A 135 -16.63 14.19 -8.28
CA ALA A 135 -16.84 14.92 -9.53
C ALA A 135 -17.91 14.25 -10.41
N TRP A 136 -17.87 12.92 -10.52
CA TRP A 136 -18.86 12.13 -11.26
C TRP A 136 -20.26 12.23 -10.66
N SER A 137 -20.39 12.25 -9.33
CA SER A 137 -21.70 12.33 -8.65
C SER A 137 -22.44 13.67 -8.85
N LEU A 138 -21.74 14.69 -9.34
CA LEU A 138 -22.28 16.04 -9.60
C LEU A 138 -22.69 16.26 -11.07
N ALA A 139 -22.41 15.31 -11.96
CA ALA A 139 -22.74 15.35 -13.38
C ALA A 139 -24.10 14.71 -13.67
#